data_AF-A0A7X8TES7-F1
#
_entry.id   AF-A0A7X8TES7-F1
#
_cell.length_a   1.000
_cell.length_b   1.000
_cell.length_c   1.000
_cell.angle_alpha   90.00
_cell.angle_beta   90.00
_cell.angle_gamma   90.00
#
_symmetry.space_group_name_H-M   'P 1'
#
loop_
_entity.id
_entity.type
_entity.pdbx_description
1 polymer ?
#
loop_
_entity_poly.entity_id
_entity_poly.type
_entity_poly.pdbx_seq_one_letter_code
_entity_poly.pdbx_strand_id
1 'polypeptide(L)'
;MIAQPYQLYVERKDRARNMARYYAMSIEANLFGELCLTRRWGRIGTNGQTLIHHFEREQDAVALFLDLTRRKCARGYRPRSTPARESDSFAPSTVIELEAIR
;
A
#
# COMPACT_ATOMS: atom_id res chain seq x y z
N MET A 1 -19.67 -1.48 -3.91
CA MET A 1 -18.95 -2.31 -2.92
C MET A 1 -17.61 -2.65 -3.55
N ILE A 2 -16.48 -2.32 -2.92
CA ILE A 2 -15.15 -2.66 -3.47
C ILE A 2 -14.99 -4.17 -3.38
N ALA A 3 -14.70 -4.83 -4.50
CA ALA A 3 -14.64 -6.29 -4.57
C ALA A 3 -13.42 -6.88 -3.85
N GLN A 4 -12.35 -6.10 -3.69
CA GLN A 4 -11.10 -6.55 -3.08
C GLN A 4 -10.48 -5.44 -2.22
N PRO A 5 -9.93 -5.74 -1.03
CA PRO A 5 -9.17 -4.78 -0.26
C PRO A 5 -7.85 -4.46 -0.98
N TYR A 6 -7.78 -3.33 -1.70
CA TYR A 6 -6.54 -2.89 -2.33
C TYR A 6 -5.63 -2.24 -1.30
N GLN A 7 -4.69 -3.00 -0.74
CA GLN A 7 -3.70 -2.52 0.21
C GLN A 7 -2.30 -2.88 -0.26
N LEU A 8 -1.38 -1.90 -0.21
CA LEU A 8 0.01 -2.10 -0.57
C LEU A 8 0.92 -1.39 0.43
N TYR A 9 1.92 -2.11 0.92
CA TYR A 9 3.00 -1.55 1.73
C TYR A 9 4.35 -1.90 1.10
N VAL A 10 5.10 -0.87 0.72
CA VAL A 10 6.44 -1.02 0.13
C VAL A 10 7.47 -0.19 0.87
N GLU A 11 8.67 -0.74 0.99
CA GLU A 11 9.79 -0.11 1.66
C GLU A 11 10.93 0.13 0.68
N ARG A 12 11.73 1.14 0.98
CA ARG A 12 13.03 1.36 0.34
C ARG A 12 14.07 1.54 1.43
N LYS A 13 14.99 0.58 1.51
CA LYS A 13 16.11 0.56 2.45
C LYS A 13 17.42 0.60 1.68
N ASP A 14 18.23 1.60 1.96
CA ASP A 14 19.59 1.74 1.43
C ASP A 14 20.48 2.22 2.59
N ARG A 15 21.32 1.29 3.08
CA ARG A 15 22.20 1.53 4.23
C ARG A 15 23.31 2.52 3.88
N ALA A 16 23.85 2.46 2.67
CA ALA A 16 24.93 3.33 2.22
C ALA A 16 24.51 4.80 2.19
N ARG A 17 23.22 5.07 1.98
CA ARG A 17 22.64 6.42 1.95
C ARG A 17 21.82 6.78 3.19
N ASN A 18 21.87 5.99 4.27
CA ASN A 18 21.05 6.16 5.47
C ASN A 18 19.56 6.40 5.15
N MET A 19 19.05 5.66 4.17
CA MET A 19 17.70 5.85 3.62
C MET A 19 16.82 4.67 4.01
N ALA A 20 15.87 4.93 4.91
CA ALA A 20 14.86 3.98 5.33
C ALA A 20 13.49 4.65 5.19
N ARG A 21 12.82 4.45 4.05
CA ARG A 21 11.52 5.06 3.76
C ARG A 21 10.46 4.01 3.50
N TYR A 22 9.24 4.29 3.94
CA TYR A 22 8.07 3.50 3.59
C TYR A 22 7.11 4.28 2.69
N TYR A 23 6.30 3.53 1.97
CA TYR A 23 5.20 4.04 1.19
C TYR A 23 4.06 3.03 1.28
N ALA A 24 2.91 3.45 1.79
CA ALA A 24 1.72 2.65 1.93
C ALA A 24 0.56 3.27 1.15
N MET A 25 -0.30 2.43 0.59
CA MET A 25 -1.51 2.85 -0.10
C MET A 25 -2.66 1.91 0.26
N SER A 26 -3.85 2.47 0.46
CA SER A 26 -5.09 1.71 0.59
C SER A 26 -6.22 2.38 -0.20
N ILE A 27 -7.04 1.59 -0.89
CA ILE A 27 -8.33 2.06 -1.42
C ILE A 27 -9.42 1.60 -0.46
N GLU A 28 -10.16 2.56 0.08
CA GLU A 28 -11.22 2.33 1.05
C GLU A 28 -12.47 3.11 0.61
N ALA A 29 -13.65 2.56 0.82
CA ALA A 29 -14.89 3.30 0.67
C ALA A 29 -15.15 4.08 1.95
N ASN A 30 -15.49 5.36 1.84
CA ASN A 30 -15.88 6.15 3.00
C ASN A 30 -17.31 5.82 3.44
N LEU A 31 -17.74 6.39 4.56
CA LEU A 31 -19.09 6.20 5.13
C LEU A 31 -20.23 6.65 4.20
N PHE A 32 -19.91 7.49 3.22
CA PHE A 32 -20.85 8.01 2.22
C PHE A 32 -20.84 7.20 0.91
N GLY A 33 -20.03 6.13 0.84
CA GLY A 33 -19.90 5.29 -0.34
C GLY A 33 -18.97 5.82 -1.43
N GLU A 34 -18.28 6.94 -1.20
CA GLU A 34 -17.25 7.46 -2.10
C GLU A 34 -15.95 6.68 -1.93
N LEU A 35 -15.17 6.58 -2.99
CA LEU A 35 -13.93 5.81 -2.99
C LEU A 35 -12.75 6.71 -2.71
N CYS A 36 -11.95 6.34 -1.71
CA CYS A 36 -10.82 7.11 -1.25
C CYS A 36 -9.54 6.29 -1.38
N LEU A 37 -8.55 6.82 -2.10
CA LEU A 37 -7.18 6.30 -2.07
C LEU A 37 -6.38 7.05 -1.00
N THR A 38 -6.09 6.38 0.10
CA THR A 38 -5.22 6.87 1.15
C THR A 38 -3.78 6.51 0.84
N ARG A 39 -2.89 7.50 0.84
CA ARG A 39 -1.46 7.36 0.59
C ARG A 39 -0.71 7.81 1.83
N ARG A 40 0.20 6.98 2.35
CA ARG A 40 1.03 7.29 3.51
C ARG A 40 2.50 7.11 3.15
N TRP A 41 3.37 8.02 3.57
CA TRP A 41 4.79 7.89 3.31
C TRP A 41 5.63 8.60 4.36
N GLY A 42 6.83 8.10 4.59
CA GLY A 42 7.69 8.69 5.61
C GLY A 42 8.99 7.94 5.77
N ARG A 43 9.75 8.34 6.79
CA ARG A 43 10.87 7.55 7.28
C ARG A 43 10.32 6.40 8.12
N ILE A 44 10.91 5.22 8.02
CA ILE A 44 10.47 4.06 8.81
C ILE A 44 10.65 4.40 10.30
N GLY A 45 9.61 4.17 11.11
CA GLY A 45 9.59 4.51 12.54
C GLY A 45 9.08 5.92 12.87
N THR A 46 8.57 6.69 11.89
CA THR A 46 7.94 8.00 12.14
C THR A 46 6.52 8.06 11.58
N ASN A 47 5.72 9.02 12.07
CA ASN A 47 4.33 9.22 11.64
C ASN A 47 4.19 9.55 10.14
N GLY A 48 5.23 10.09 9.51
CA GLY A 48 5.24 10.39 8.09
C GLY A 48 4.22 11.46 7.69
N GLN A 49 3.74 11.35 6.46
CA GLN A 49 2.71 12.19 5.85
C GLN A 49 1.62 11.30 5.26
N THR A 50 0.41 11.83 5.24
CA THR A 50 -0.78 11.17 4.67
C THR A 50 -1.44 12.10 3.67
N LEU A 51 -1.92 11.54 2.57
CA LEU A 51 -2.72 12.25 1.57
C LEU A 51 -3.84 11.34 1.08
N ILE A 52 -5.05 11.88 1.04
CA ILE A 52 -6.26 11.18 0.63
C ILE A 52 -6.69 11.75 -0.72
N HIS A 53 -7.01 10.87 -1.66
CA HIS A 53 -7.59 11.22 -2.96
C HIS A 53 -9.01 10.67 -3.01
N HIS A 54 -9.97 11.51 -3.37
CA HIS A 54 -11.37 11.14 -3.51
C HIS A 54 -11.69 10.84 -4.97
N PHE A 55 -12.48 9.79 -5.19
CA PHE A 55 -12.90 9.33 -6.50
C PHE A 55 -14.38 8.98 -6.51
N GLU A 56 -15.03 9.31 -7.62
CA GLU A 56 -16.41 8.91 -7.90
C GLU A 56 -16.48 7.47 -8.42
N ARG A 57 -15.44 6.99 -9.12
CA ARG A 57 -15.40 5.68 -9.76
C ARG A 57 -14.22 4.84 -9.25
N GLU A 58 -14.47 3.54 -9.07
CA GLU A 58 -13.44 2.58 -8.62
C GLU A 58 -12.30 2.45 -9.62
N GLN A 59 -12.64 2.50 -10.91
CA GLN A 59 -11.69 2.36 -12.01
C GLN A 59 -10.60 3.44 -11.95
N ASP A 60 -10.95 4.67 -11.59
CA ASP A 60 -10.01 5.79 -11.49
C ASP A 60 -9.08 5.63 -10.29
N ALA A 61 -9.63 5.18 -9.15
CA ALA A 61 -8.86 4.88 -7.95
C ALA A 61 -7.85 3.75 -8.20
N VAL A 62 -8.30 2.67 -8.85
CA VAL A 62 -7.46 1.51 -9.21
C VAL A 62 -6.40 1.90 -10.23
N ALA A 63 -6.75 2.68 -11.25
CA ALA A 63 -5.79 3.17 -12.25
C ALA A 63 -4.66 3.97 -11.57
N LEU A 64 -5.00 4.92 -10.69
CA LEU A 64 -3.99 5.70 -9.96
C LEU A 64 -3.15 4.82 -9.03
N PHE A 65 -3.77 3.85 -8.35
CA PHE A 65 -3.08 2.90 -7.48
C PHE A 65 -2.04 2.07 -8.25
N LEU A 66 -2.41 1.52 -9.41
CA LEU A 66 -1.52 0.75 -10.26
C LEU A 66 -0.38 1.62 -10.81
N ASP A 67 -0.67 2.85 -11.25
CA ASP A 67 0.33 3.79 -11.74
C ASP A 67 1.32 4.22 -10.66
N LEU A 68 0.85 4.46 -9.44
CA LEU A 68 1.73 4.74 -8.30
C LEU A 68 2.58 3.53 -7.95
N THR A 69 2.00 2.33 -7.97
CA THR A 69 2.70 1.08 -7.69
C THR A 69 3.85 0.88 -8.68
N ARG A 70 3.58 0.97 -9.98
CA ARG A 70 4.60 0.86 -11.04
C ARG A 70 5.71 1.90 -10.87
N ARG A 71 5.34 3.17 -10.65
CA ARG A 71 6.30 4.27 -10.42
C ARG A 71 7.17 4.03 -9.18
N LYS A 72 6.63 3.49 -8.09
CA LYS A 72 7.39 3.22 -6.86
C LYS A 72 8.28 1.98 -7.00
N CYS A 73 7.80 0.93 -7.67
CA CYS A 73 8.61 -0.24 -8.00
C CYS A 73 9.84 0.13 -8.86
N ALA A 74 9.66 1.01 -9.85
CA ALA A 74 10.76 1.54 -10.67
C ALA A 74 11.77 2.37 -9.85
N ARG A 75 11.32 3.06 -8.81
CA ARG A 75 12.19 3.82 -7.88
C ARG A 75 12.94 2.94 -6.86
N GLY A 76 12.80 1.61 -6.95
CA GLY A 76 13.45 0.66 -6.05
C GLY A 76 12.74 0.45 -4.73
N TYR A 77 11.46 0.83 -4.63
CA TYR A 77 10.62 0.34 -3.54
C TYR A 77 10.30 -1.13 -3.79
N ARG A 78 10.26 -1.92 -2.72
CA ARG A 78 9.96 -3.34 -2.76
C ARG A 78 8.92 -3.67 -1.68
N PRO A 79 8.00 -4.61 -1.94
CA PRO A 79 7.15 -5.17 -0.89
C PRO A 79 8.04 -5.65 0.25
N ARG A 80 7.60 -5.42 1.49
CA ARG A 80 8.24 -6.10 2.61
C ARG A 80 7.97 -7.58 2.39
N SER A 81 8.99 -8.36 2.09
CA SER A 81 8.94 -9.80 2.30
C SER A 81 8.76 -9.97 3.80
N THR A 82 7.51 -10.09 4.26
CA THR A 82 7.25 -10.61 5.59
C THR A 82 7.90 -11.99 5.59
N PRO A 83 8.98 -12.26 6.36
CA PRO A 83 9.31 -13.64 6.62
C PRO A 83 8.05 -14.19 7.28
N ALA A 84 7.43 -15.21 6.68
CA ALA A 84 6.24 -15.85 7.23
C ALA A 84 6.52 -16.15 8.70
N ARG A 85 5.99 -15.32 9.59
CA ARG A 85 5.96 -15.61 11.01
C ARG A 85 4.81 -16.58 11.14
N GLU A 86 5.14 -17.86 11.12
CA GLU A 86 4.36 -18.88 11.81
C GLU A 86 3.99 -18.35 13.20
N SER A 87 2.70 -18.48 13.51
CA SER A 87 2.10 -18.34 14.84
C SER A 87 2.41 -17.05 15.62
N ASP A 88 1.47 -16.11 15.57
CA ASP A 88 0.75 -15.80 16.81
C ASP A 88 -0.65 -15.30 16.50
N SER A 89 -1.60 -16.01 17.09
CA SER A 89 -3.05 -15.90 16.96
C SER A 89 -3.58 -14.54 17.39
N PHE A 90 -4.14 -13.75 16.45
CA PHE A 90 -5.37 -12.95 16.64
C PHE A 90 -5.88 -12.41 15.29
N ALA A 91 -6.94 -13.04 14.77
CA ALA A 91 -7.87 -12.65 13.69
C ALA A 91 -7.32 -12.28 12.29
N PRO A 92 -7.94 -12.80 11.20
CA PRO A 92 -7.43 -12.67 9.83
C PRO A 92 -7.71 -11.28 9.25
N SER A 93 -6.69 -10.44 9.14
CA SER A 93 -6.70 -9.38 8.13
C SER A 93 -6.07 -9.99 6.87
N THR A 94 -6.93 -10.33 5.92
CA THR A 94 -6.65 -10.95 4.64
C THR A 94 -5.41 -10.38 3.97
N VAL A 95 -4.32 -11.15 4.03
CA VAL A 95 -3.14 -11.00 3.19
C VAL A 95 -3.52 -11.52 1.81
N ILE A 96 -3.67 -10.64 0.82
CA ILE A 96 -3.77 -11.10 -0.58
C ILE A 96 -2.36 -11.45 -1.04
N GLU A 97 -2.17 -12.74 -1.29
CA GLU A 97 -1.00 -13.33 -1.92
C GLU A 97 -0.67 -12.66 -3.25
N LEU A 98 0.62 -12.42 -3.42
CA LEU A 98 1.27 -11.85 -4.59
C LEU A 98 1.35 -12.88 -5.75
N GLU A 99 0.25 -13.53 -6.11
CA GLU A 99 0.20 -14.55 -7.18
C GLU A 99 -0.32 -14.00 -8.52
N ALA A 100 -0.74 -12.72 -8.60
CA ALA A 100 -1.31 -12.15 -9.82
C ALA A 100 -0.32 -11.38 -10.73
N ILE A 101 0.98 -11.70 -10.67
CA ILE A 101 1.97 -11.19 -11.63
C ILE A 101 2.70 -12.37 -12.27
N ARG A 102 1.99 -13.10 -13.13
CA ARG A 102 2.54 -13.82 -14.27
C ARG A 102 1.62 -13.65 -15.47
#